data_AF-A0A6J1P6W8-F1
#
_entry.id   AF-A0A6J1P6W8-F1
#
_cell.length_a   1.000
_cell.length_b   1.000
_cell.length_c   1.000
_cell.angle_alpha   90.00
_cell.angle_beta   90.00
_cell.angle_gamma   90.00
#
_symmetry.space_group_name_H-M   'P 1'
#
loop_
_entity.id
_entity.type
_entity.pdbx_description
1 polymer ?
#
loop_
_entity_poly.entity_id
_entity_poly.type
_entity_poly.pdbx_seq_one_letter_code
_entity_poly.pdbx_strand_id
1 'polypeptide(L)'
;QESDAPVTPTTPNPKEKSKKDKNKAADDDDDDGNWTVDVSEAAVRARMQDLTEGAKSMTLSEDSEKNEKQRMDMFYSFLKQRADAGDVEGSKAVNDILHEADRLEVKSRALLVAFEVLVGGNTLAADVKKHRALLLRLARADPKAPRAALHALTALAATNAALLPKVPAALKLLYDLDIVEEKTILEWAAKPSRKFASKEVVADVVRRAQPFIDWLQQADEEDSDDDSEEDIEVSDVTRTSS
;
A
#
# COMPACT_ATOMS: atom_id res chain seq x y z
N GLN A 1 53.91 1.18 -33.05
CA GLN A 1 53.67 0.50 -34.34
C GLN A 1 52.16 0.40 -34.47
N GLU A 2 51.52 1.46 -34.97
CA GLU A 2 51.42 1.82 -36.41
C GLU A 2 50.47 0.85 -37.09
N SER A 3 49.23 1.29 -37.33
CA SER A 3 48.71 1.91 -38.57
C SER A 3 47.93 0.82 -39.34
N ASP A 4 46.94 1.07 -40.19
CA ASP A 4 46.56 2.28 -40.91
C ASP A 4 45.02 2.40 -41.03
N ALA A 5 44.56 3.59 -41.40
CA ALA A 5 43.26 3.81 -42.06
C ALA A 5 43.57 4.37 -43.48
N PRO A 6 42.66 4.99 -44.25
CA PRO A 6 41.20 4.92 -44.32
C PRO A 6 40.72 4.56 -45.76
N VAL A 7 39.40 4.51 -46.01
CA VAL A 7 38.82 4.94 -47.31
C VAL A 7 37.35 5.38 -47.15
N THR A 8 37.09 6.66 -47.43
CA THR A 8 35.81 7.18 -47.95
C THR A 8 35.96 7.36 -49.48
N PRO A 9 34.89 7.49 -50.30
CA PRO A 9 34.14 8.76 -50.48
C PRO A 9 32.61 8.46 -50.69
N THR A 10 31.70 9.31 -51.21
CA THR A 10 31.76 10.63 -51.88
C THR A 10 30.49 11.47 -51.62
N THR A 11 30.64 12.79 -51.64
CA THR A 11 29.60 13.84 -51.71
C THR A 11 28.86 13.88 -53.07
N PRO A 12 27.92 14.82 -53.26
CA PRO A 12 28.01 15.69 -54.44
C PRO A 12 28.22 17.19 -54.12
N ASN A 13 28.89 17.85 -55.06
CA ASN A 13 29.61 19.12 -54.94
C ASN A 13 28.76 20.36 -55.40
N PRO A 14 29.09 21.60 -55.00
CA PRO A 14 28.35 22.81 -55.40
C PRO A 14 28.80 23.42 -56.75
N LYS A 15 28.09 24.47 -57.19
CA LYS A 15 28.51 25.48 -58.21
C LYS A 15 28.05 26.85 -57.69
N GLU A 16 28.92 27.79 -57.31
CA GLU A 16 29.84 28.64 -58.10
C GLU A 16 29.23 29.90 -58.75
N LYS A 17 29.71 31.07 -58.25
CA LYS A 17 29.93 32.36 -58.94
C LYS A 17 28.66 33.19 -59.31
N SER A 18 28.60 34.49 -59.00
CA SER A 18 29.56 35.48 -59.52
C SER A 18 29.71 36.78 -58.72
N LYS A 19 30.90 37.39 -58.90
CA LYS A 19 31.31 38.82 -58.79
C LYS A 19 30.18 39.83 -59.14
N LYS A 20 30.18 41.12 -58.76
CA LYS A 20 31.02 42.04 -57.92
C LYS A 20 30.49 43.46 -58.25
N ASP A 21 30.38 44.40 -57.30
CA ASP A 21 30.85 45.81 -57.48
C ASP A 21 30.60 46.73 -56.27
N LYS A 22 31.28 47.90 -56.27
CA LYS A 22 31.45 48.84 -55.15
C LYS A 22 30.58 50.09 -55.31
N ASN A 23 30.10 50.69 -54.21
CA ASN A 23 30.64 51.99 -53.71
C ASN A 23 29.91 52.60 -52.47
N LYS A 24 30.74 53.13 -51.56
CA LYS A 24 30.60 54.34 -50.70
C LYS A 24 29.36 54.58 -49.80
N ALA A 25 29.64 54.50 -48.49
CA ALA A 25 29.52 55.55 -47.46
C ALA A 25 28.17 56.20 -47.10
N ALA A 26 27.71 56.04 -45.84
CA ALA A 26 27.85 57.05 -44.76
C ALA A 26 27.21 56.56 -43.43
N ASP A 27 27.76 57.06 -42.30
CA ASP A 27 27.23 57.14 -40.91
C ASP A 27 26.68 55.92 -40.13
N ASP A 28 26.90 56.01 -38.81
CA ASP A 28 26.35 55.19 -37.71
C ASP A 28 24.81 55.42 -37.57
N ASP A 29 23.99 54.69 -36.79
CA ASP A 29 24.26 53.93 -35.56
C ASP A 29 23.11 52.93 -35.24
N ASP A 30 23.28 52.15 -34.16
CA ASP A 30 22.31 51.45 -33.31
C ASP A 30 21.63 50.08 -33.66
N ASP A 31 21.78 49.18 -32.67
CA ASP A 31 20.99 48.00 -32.24
C ASP A 31 20.94 46.71 -33.09
N ASP A 32 22.11 46.08 -33.29
CA ASP A 32 22.19 44.63 -33.55
C ASP A 32 22.14 43.86 -32.21
N GLY A 33 20.92 43.46 -31.82
CA GLY A 33 20.59 42.80 -30.56
C GLY A 33 21.21 41.40 -30.39
N ASN A 34 22.52 41.35 -30.14
CA ASN A 34 23.34 40.17 -29.95
C ASN A 34 22.81 39.25 -28.82
N TRP A 35 22.02 38.24 -29.19
CA TRP A 35 21.43 37.26 -28.27
C TRP A 35 22.44 36.17 -27.87
N THR A 36 23.58 36.56 -27.31
CA THR A 36 24.49 35.63 -26.63
C THR A 36 23.92 35.23 -25.29
N VAL A 37 23.35 34.02 -25.21
CA VAL A 37 23.01 33.40 -23.94
C VAL A 37 24.30 33.07 -23.20
N ASP A 38 24.62 33.86 -22.17
CA ASP A 38 25.75 33.62 -21.27
C ASP A 38 25.54 32.33 -20.46
N VAL A 39 25.99 31.21 -21.01
CA VAL A 39 26.09 29.93 -20.29
C VAL A 39 27.33 29.97 -19.38
N SER A 40 27.29 30.84 -18.38
CA SER A 40 28.30 30.84 -17.33
C SER A 40 28.22 29.53 -16.53
N GLU A 41 29.37 28.93 -16.26
CA GLU A 41 29.50 27.65 -15.56
C GLU A 41 28.83 27.66 -14.16
N ALA A 42 28.73 28.86 -13.55
CA ALA A 42 28.01 29.10 -12.30
C ALA A 42 26.51 28.85 -12.43
N ALA A 43 25.87 29.28 -13.52
CA ALA A 43 24.43 29.09 -13.74
C ALA A 43 24.07 27.62 -14.01
N VAL A 44 24.94 26.89 -14.73
CA VAL A 44 24.79 25.44 -14.95
C VAL A 44 24.97 24.67 -13.64
N ARG A 45 25.96 25.05 -12.82
CA ARG A 45 26.20 24.46 -11.50
C ARG A 45 25.05 24.72 -10.53
N ALA A 46 24.51 25.93 -10.47
CA ALA A 46 23.34 26.25 -9.66
C ALA A 46 22.13 25.38 -10.06
N ARG A 47 21.87 25.22 -11.36
CA ARG A 47 20.78 24.37 -11.86
C ARG A 47 21.01 22.88 -11.58
N MET A 48 22.25 22.40 -11.59
CA MET A 48 22.60 21.04 -11.16
C MET A 48 22.52 20.86 -9.63
N GLN A 49 22.79 21.91 -8.84
CA GLN A 49 22.61 21.91 -7.39
C GLN A 49 21.13 21.89 -7.02
N ASP A 50 20.28 22.74 -7.60
CA ASP A 50 18.82 22.67 -7.41
C ASP A 50 18.25 21.28 -7.79
N LEU A 51 18.74 20.66 -8.87
CA LEU A 51 18.34 19.31 -9.27
C LEU A 51 18.85 18.23 -8.29
N THR A 52 20.02 18.40 -7.67
CA THR A 52 20.57 17.42 -6.70
C THR A 52 20.10 17.66 -5.27
N GLU A 53 19.72 18.87 -4.88
CA GLU A 53 19.06 19.18 -3.60
C GLU A 53 17.57 18.81 -3.68
N GLY A 54 16.90 19.10 -4.80
CA GLY A 54 15.56 18.58 -5.09
C GLY A 54 15.49 17.06 -5.12
N ALA A 55 16.53 16.38 -5.64
CA ALA A 55 16.64 14.93 -5.58
C ALA A 55 17.00 14.40 -4.17
N LYS A 56 17.89 15.07 -3.42
CA LYS A 56 18.20 14.70 -2.02
C LYS A 56 16.99 14.85 -1.10
N SER A 57 16.14 15.84 -1.35
CA SER A 57 14.84 15.99 -0.65
C SER A 57 13.86 14.84 -0.96
N MET A 58 14.16 13.96 -1.92
CA MET A 58 13.24 12.93 -2.41
C MET A 58 13.56 11.51 -1.94
N THR A 59 14.79 11.22 -1.49
CA THR A 59 15.23 9.82 -1.23
C THR A 59 16.18 9.66 -0.03
N LEU A 60 15.78 10.13 1.16
CA LEU A 60 16.02 9.47 2.46
C LEU A 60 15.24 10.29 3.51
N SER A 61 14.12 9.77 4.01
CA SER A 61 13.50 10.40 5.19
C SER A 61 14.40 10.09 6.39
N GLU A 62 14.71 11.08 7.25
CA GLU A 62 15.46 10.85 8.50
C GLU A 62 14.75 9.80 9.40
N ASP A 63 13.45 9.62 9.21
CA ASP A 63 12.66 8.58 9.86
C ASP A 63 13.02 7.16 9.40
N SER A 64 13.54 6.95 8.19
CA SER A 64 13.96 5.62 7.70
C SER A 64 15.14 5.05 8.51
N GLU A 65 15.95 5.91 9.14
CA GLU A 65 17.03 5.51 10.05
C GLU A 65 16.50 5.09 11.44
N LYS A 66 15.25 5.43 11.78
CA LYS A 66 14.58 5.04 13.03
C LYS A 66 14.09 3.59 12.96
N ASN A 67 14.12 2.89 14.09
CA ASN A 67 13.67 1.49 14.15
C ASN A 67 12.13 1.35 14.05
N GLU A 68 11.64 0.14 13.74
CA GLU A 68 10.19 -0.17 13.57
C GLU A 68 9.35 0.37 14.74
N LYS A 69 9.83 0.25 15.99
CA LYS A 69 9.12 0.74 17.16
C LYS A 69 9.00 2.26 17.16
N GLN A 70 10.08 2.99 16.91
CA GLN A 70 10.05 4.46 16.86
C GLN A 70 9.11 4.97 15.77
N ARG A 71 9.10 4.33 14.59
CA ARG A 71 8.19 4.69 13.49
C ARG A 71 6.72 4.38 13.84
N MET A 72 6.47 3.28 14.55
CA MET A 72 5.16 2.96 15.11
C MET A 72 4.69 3.97 16.18
N ASP A 73 5.59 4.38 17.09
CA ASP A 73 5.29 5.37 18.14
C ASP A 73 4.99 6.75 17.51
N MET A 74 5.65 7.11 16.40
CA MET A 74 5.34 8.30 15.60
C MET A 74 3.97 8.22 14.93
N PHE A 75 3.65 7.10 14.26
CA PHE A 75 2.34 6.90 13.64
C PHE A 75 1.19 6.89 14.66
N TYR A 76 1.41 6.30 15.84
CA TYR A 76 0.49 6.37 16.97
C TYR A 76 0.22 7.80 17.39
N SER A 77 1.28 8.60 17.60
CA SER A 77 1.17 10.00 18.02
C SER A 77 0.40 10.84 16.98
N PHE A 78 0.70 10.67 15.70
CA PHE A 78 0.00 11.31 14.59
C PHE A 78 -1.49 10.94 14.53
N LEU A 79 -1.81 9.63 14.52
CA LEU A 79 -3.19 9.19 14.43
C LEU A 79 -4.00 9.60 15.67
N LYS A 80 -3.38 9.56 16.85
CA LYS A 80 -4.01 9.99 18.11
C LYS A 80 -4.36 11.47 18.08
N GLN A 81 -3.43 12.33 17.64
CA GLN A 81 -3.69 13.77 17.50
C GLN A 81 -4.86 14.05 16.55
N ARG A 82 -4.94 13.35 15.41
CA ARG A 82 -6.05 13.52 14.45
C ARG A 82 -7.37 12.96 14.96
N ALA A 83 -7.35 11.83 15.67
CA ALA A 83 -8.53 11.26 16.32
C ALA A 83 -9.12 12.22 17.36
N ASP A 84 -8.27 12.84 18.18
CA ASP A 84 -8.69 13.81 19.19
C ASP A 84 -9.20 15.13 18.56
N ALA A 85 -8.73 15.47 17.35
CA ALA A 85 -9.26 16.58 16.55
C ALA A 85 -10.52 16.22 15.71
N GLY A 86 -10.95 14.96 15.70
CA GLY A 86 -12.04 14.46 14.84
C GLY A 86 -11.69 14.33 13.35
N ASP A 87 -10.43 14.56 12.97
CA ASP A 87 -9.93 14.61 11.59
C ASP A 87 -9.45 13.24 11.09
N VAL A 88 -10.33 12.23 11.21
CA VAL A 88 -10.09 10.83 10.79
C VAL A 88 -11.16 10.31 9.81
N GLU A 89 -12.12 11.16 9.45
CA GLU A 89 -13.25 10.83 8.57
C GLU A 89 -13.19 11.64 7.27
N GLY A 90 -13.71 11.08 6.18
CA GLY A 90 -13.68 11.71 4.85
C GLY A 90 -12.42 11.43 4.03
N SER A 91 -12.52 11.61 2.70
CA SER A 91 -11.51 11.15 1.74
C SER A 91 -10.12 11.76 1.96
N LYS A 92 -10.05 13.06 2.29
CA LYS A 92 -8.79 13.76 2.58
C LYS A 92 -8.10 13.16 3.81
N ALA A 93 -8.78 13.11 4.95
CA ALA A 93 -8.21 12.59 6.19
C ALA A 93 -7.68 11.16 6.03
N VAL A 94 -8.44 10.30 5.34
CA VAL A 94 -8.03 8.92 5.05
C VAL A 94 -6.80 8.85 4.13
N ASN A 95 -6.71 9.70 3.10
CA ASN A 95 -5.50 9.79 2.25
C ASN A 95 -4.27 10.21 3.08
N ASP A 96 -4.40 11.28 3.87
CA ASP A 96 -3.29 11.79 4.68
C ASP A 96 -2.77 10.71 5.67
N ILE A 97 -3.66 9.91 6.29
CA ILE A 97 -3.27 8.80 7.19
C ILE A 97 -2.55 7.68 6.43
N LEU A 98 -2.99 7.37 5.21
CA LEU A 98 -2.34 6.37 4.37
C LEU A 98 -0.95 6.83 3.91
N HIS A 99 -0.81 8.11 3.55
CA HIS A 99 0.48 8.69 3.20
C HIS A 99 1.44 8.69 4.38
N GLU A 100 1.00 9.02 5.60
CA GLU A 100 1.86 8.95 6.78
C GLU A 100 2.25 7.51 7.15
N ALA A 101 1.32 6.54 7.01
CA ALA A 101 1.63 5.12 7.21
C ALA A 101 2.64 4.57 6.18
N ASP A 102 2.62 5.10 4.96
CA ASP A 102 3.57 4.78 3.89
C ASP A 102 4.94 5.44 4.13
N ARG A 103 4.94 6.74 4.45
CA ARG A 103 6.14 7.55 4.77
C ARG A 103 6.95 7.00 5.95
N LEU A 104 6.26 6.44 6.95
CA LEU A 104 6.87 5.77 8.11
C LEU A 104 7.15 4.27 7.89
N GLU A 105 6.82 3.73 6.71
CA GLU A 105 6.96 2.30 6.36
C GLU A 105 6.22 1.34 7.32
N VAL A 106 5.09 1.76 7.90
CA VAL A 106 4.33 1.00 8.92
C VAL A 106 3.02 0.40 8.41
N LYS A 107 2.71 0.45 7.11
CA LYS A 107 1.45 -0.05 6.51
C LYS A 107 1.02 -1.43 7.03
N SER A 108 1.92 -2.41 7.03
CA SER A 108 1.70 -3.79 7.54
C SER A 108 1.32 -3.87 9.03
N ARG A 109 1.49 -2.79 9.79
CA ARG A 109 1.20 -2.65 11.23
C ARG A 109 0.15 -1.60 11.54
N ALA A 110 -0.20 -0.72 10.60
CA ALA A 110 -1.01 0.46 10.84
C ALA A 110 -2.40 0.13 11.45
N LEU A 111 -2.97 -1.04 11.13
CA LEU A 111 -4.22 -1.52 11.73
C LEU A 111 -4.12 -1.83 13.24
N LEU A 112 -2.95 -2.17 13.79
CA LEU A 112 -2.78 -2.28 15.24
C LEU A 112 -3.00 -0.93 15.92
N VAL A 113 -2.39 0.12 15.38
CA VAL A 113 -2.50 1.49 15.88
C VAL A 113 -3.91 2.05 15.66
N ALA A 114 -4.52 1.79 14.50
CA ALA A 114 -5.87 2.24 14.21
C ALA A 114 -6.91 1.65 15.17
N PHE A 115 -6.79 0.37 15.52
CA PHE A 115 -7.69 -0.24 16.52
C PHE A 115 -7.44 0.31 17.92
N GLU A 116 -6.19 0.43 18.37
CA GLU A 116 -5.85 0.99 19.68
C GLU A 116 -6.37 2.43 19.87
N VAL A 117 -6.29 3.26 18.81
CA VAL A 117 -6.67 4.68 18.87
C VAL A 117 -8.17 4.90 18.64
N LEU A 118 -8.82 4.11 17.78
CA LEU A 118 -10.18 4.38 17.29
C LEU A 118 -11.24 3.37 17.74
N VAL A 119 -10.87 2.22 18.31
CA VAL A 119 -11.80 1.10 18.55
C VAL A 119 -11.80 0.70 20.04
N GLY A 120 -12.81 1.15 20.78
CA GLY A 120 -12.99 0.79 22.18
C GLY A 120 -13.53 -0.65 22.35
N GLY A 121 -13.00 -1.42 23.31
CA GLY A 121 -13.43 -2.81 23.51
C GLY A 121 -14.92 -3.00 23.84
N ASN A 122 -15.59 -1.96 24.39
CA ASN A 122 -17.04 -1.97 24.62
C ASN A 122 -17.86 -1.53 23.38
N THR A 123 -17.26 -0.70 22.53
CA THR A 123 -17.88 0.00 21.40
C THR A 123 -17.46 -0.56 20.03
N LEU A 124 -16.64 -1.62 19.99
CA LEU A 124 -15.99 -2.17 18.80
C LEU A 124 -16.89 -2.25 17.56
N ALA A 125 -18.11 -2.76 17.71
CA ALA A 125 -19.02 -2.93 16.57
C ALA A 125 -19.55 -1.60 15.99
N ALA A 126 -19.63 -0.54 16.79
CA ALA A 126 -19.98 0.81 16.35
C ALA A 126 -18.75 1.50 15.74
N ASP A 127 -17.61 1.43 16.43
CA ASP A 127 -16.37 2.11 16.02
C ASP A 127 -15.81 1.56 14.70
N VAL A 128 -15.79 0.24 14.53
CA VAL A 128 -15.37 -0.42 13.27
C VAL A 128 -16.27 -0.03 12.10
N LYS A 129 -17.58 0.12 12.33
CA LYS A 129 -18.53 0.58 11.29
C LYS A 129 -18.33 2.05 10.96
N LYS A 130 -18.17 2.90 11.97
CA LYS A 130 -17.89 4.34 11.82
C LYS A 130 -16.61 4.56 11.01
N HIS A 131 -15.52 3.90 11.40
CA HIS A 131 -14.21 4.05 10.78
C HIS A 131 -13.94 3.12 9.60
N ARG A 132 -14.97 2.42 9.06
CA ARG A 132 -14.83 1.42 7.98
C ARG A 132 -13.98 1.91 6.81
N ALA A 133 -14.23 3.12 6.31
CA ALA A 133 -13.54 3.66 5.14
C ALA A 133 -12.02 3.78 5.34
N LEU A 134 -11.59 4.11 6.57
CA LEU A 134 -10.18 4.15 6.94
C LEU A 134 -9.61 2.74 7.13
N LEU A 135 -10.27 1.91 7.94
CA LEU A 135 -9.82 0.55 8.27
C LEU A 135 -9.68 -0.32 7.01
N LEU A 136 -10.64 -0.23 6.09
CA LEU A 136 -10.63 -0.95 4.81
C LEU A 136 -9.46 -0.52 3.91
N ARG A 137 -9.15 0.78 3.85
CA ARG A 137 -8.01 1.24 3.04
C ARG A 137 -6.67 0.92 3.67
N LEU A 138 -6.57 0.90 5.00
CA LEU A 138 -5.39 0.40 5.71
C LEU A 138 -5.19 -1.11 5.51
N ALA A 139 -6.27 -1.90 5.52
CA ALA A 139 -6.22 -3.34 5.20
C ALA A 139 -5.68 -3.59 3.79
N ARG A 140 -6.12 -2.81 2.81
CA ARG A 140 -5.70 -2.92 1.40
C ARG A 140 -4.34 -2.25 1.09
N ALA A 141 -3.72 -1.56 2.05
CA ALA A 141 -2.45 -0.84 1.83
C ALA A 141 -1.21 -1.76 1.89
N ASP A 142 -1.31 -2.94 2.51
CA ASP A 142 -0.26 -3.96 2.60
C ASP A 142 -0.92 -5.34 2.88
N PRO A 143 -0.60 -6.41 2.12
CA PRO A 143 -1.20 -7.74 2.32
C PRO A 143 -1.04 -8.35 3.73
N LYS A 144 -0.11 -7.84 4.55
CA LYS A 144 0.10 -8.27 5.94
C LYS A 144 -0.73 -7.45 6.94
N ALA A 145 -1.25 -6.30 6.54
CA ALA A 145 -2.03 -5.41 7.41
C ALA A 145 -3.31 -6.05 7.97
N PRO A 146 -4.12 -6.85 7.22
CA PRO A 146 -5.30 -7.50 7.76
C PRO A 146 -5.02 -8.36 9.01
N ARG A 147 -3.88 -9.06 9.04
CA ARG A 147 -3.46 -9.85 10.22
C ARG A 147 -3.18 -8.98 11.44
N ALA A 148 -2.79 -7.72 11.25
CA ALA A 148 -2.59 -6.76 12.33
C ALA A 148 -3.92 -6.38 13.02
N ALA A 149 -5.05 -6.34 12.30
CA ALA A 149 -6.37 -6.15 12.93
C ALA A 149 -6.76 -7.33 13.84
N LEU A 150 -6.48 -8.58 13.43
CA LEU A 150 -6.72 -9.77 14.28
C LEU A 150 -5.84 -9.78 15.53
N HIS A 151 -4.60 -9.29 15.41
CA HIS A 151 -3.73 -9.06 16.56
C HIS A 151 -4.26 -7.95 17.49
N ALA A 152 -4.84 -6.87 16.95
CA ALA A 152 -5.47 -5.81 17.73
C ALA A 152 -6.73 -6.30 18.46
N LEU A 153 -7.57 -7.11 17.81
CA LEU A 153 -8.72 -7.76 18.43
C LEU A 153 -8.29 -8.63 19.64
N THR A 154 -7.16 -9.33 19.51
CA THR A 154 -6.57 -10.13 20.59
C THR A 154 -6.10 -9.26 21.76
N ALA A 155 -5.46 -8.11 21.47
CA ALA A 155 -5.03 -7.16 22.49
C ALA A 155 -6.23 -6.49 23.22
N LEU A 156 -7.25 -6.07 22.47
CA LEU A 156 -8.49 -5.52 23.03
C LEU A 156 -9.23 -6.53 23.91
N ALA A 157 -9.22 -7.82 23.57
CA ALA A 157 -9.79 -8.87 24.41
C ALA A 157 -8.97 -9.13 25.69
N ALA A 158 -7.65 -8.85 25.67
CA ALA A 158 -6.78 -8.97 26.85
C ALA A 158 -7.00 -7.82 27.86
N THR A 159 -7.24 -6.61 27.37
CA THR A 159 -7.55 -5.44 28.23
C THR A 159 -9.03 -5.35 28.59
N ASN A 160 -9.93 -5.96 27.81
CA ASN A 160 -11.36 -6.00 28.06
C ASN A 160 -11.95 -7.41 27.86
N ALA A 161 -12.00 -8.18 28.94
CA ALA A 161 -12.56 -9.54 28.96
C ALA A 161 -14.05 -9.62 28.55
N ALA A 162 -14.82 -8.52 28.61
CA ALA A 162 -16.21 -8.49 28.12
C ALA A 162 -16.32 -8.57 26.59
N LEU A 163 -15.20 -8.45 25.87
CA LEU A 163 -15.11 -8.68 24.43
C LEU A 163 -14.98 -10.17 24.07
N LEU A 164 -14.44 -11.02 24.95
CA LEU A 164 -14.26 -12.46 24.71
C LEU A 164 -15.52 -13.18 24.19
N PRO A 165 -16.72 -13.07 24.80
CA PRO A 165 -17.92 -13.71 24.26
C PRO A 165 -18.41 -13.12 22.93
N LYS A 166 -17.90 -11.96 22.51
CA LYS A 166 -18.25 -11.27 21.25
C LYS A 166 -17.26 -11.57 20.12
N VAL A 167 -16.18 -12.32 20.35
CA VAL A 167 -15.12 -12.59 19.36
C VAL A 167 -15.68 -13.14 18.02
N PRO A 168 -16.60 -14.13 17.97
CA PRO A 168 -17.23 -14.56 16.72
C PRO A 168 -17.89 -13.43 15.93
N ALA A 169 -18.70 -12.61 16.60
CA ALA A 169 -19.40 -11.49 15.99
C ALA A 169 -18.44 -10.37 15.55
N ALA A 170 -17.33 -10.18 16.28
CA ALA A 170 -16.27 -9.26 15.88
C ALA A 170 -15.53 -9.75 14.63
N LEU A 171 -15.17 -11.03 14.55
CA LEU A 171 -14.54 -11.62 13.37
C LEU A 171 -15.46 -11.56 12.16
N LYS A 172 -16.74 -11.97 12.31
CA LYS A 172 -17.73 -11.83 11.24
C LYS A 172 -17.89 -10.37 10.78
N LEU A 173 -17.91 -9.41 11.69
CA LEU A 173 -17.97 -7.99 11.33
C LEU A 173 -16.73 -7.53 10.54
N LEU A 174 -15.53 -8.02 10.85
CA LEU A 174 -14.33 -7.65 10.10
C LEU A 174 -14.29 -8.31 8.71
N TYR A 175 -14.83 -9.52 8.59
CA TYR A 175 -15.03 -10.24 7.33
C TYR A 175 -16.09 -9.57 6.45
N ASP A 176 -17.31 -9.36 6.97
CA ASP A 176 -18.45 -8.71 6.29
C ASP A 176 -18.15 -7.28 5.78
N LEU A 177 -17.10 -6.63 6.31
CA LEU A 177 -16.68 -5.29 5.93
C LEU A 177 -15.43 -5.25 5.05
N ASP A 178 -14.94 -6.40 4.57
CA ASP A 178 -13.73 -6.57 3.75
C ASP A 178 -12.42 -6.15 4.44
N ILE A 179 -12.37 -6.09 5.78
CA ILE A 179 -11.19 -5.66 6.55
C ILE A 179 -10.22 -6.82 6.76
N VAL A 180 -10.75 -8.05 6.86
CA VAL A 180 -9.96 -9.29 6.90
C VAL A 180 -10.60 -10.33 6.00
N GLU A 181 -9.77 -11.07 5.27
CA GLU A 181 -10.19 -12.16 4.40
C GLU A 181 -10.12 -13.50 5.15
N GLU A 182 -10.89 -14.48 4.70
CA GLU A 182 -10.92 -15.84 5.25
C GLU A 182 -9.54 -16.45 5.45
N LYS A 183 -8.72 -16.47 4.40
CA LYS A 183 -7.34 -16.96 4.45
C LYS A 183 -6.54 -16.33 5.60
N THR A 184 -6.72 -15.02 5.84
CA THR A 184 -6.03 -14.32 6.94
C THR A 184 -6.52 -14.82 8.31
N ILE A 185 -7.83 -15.07 8.46
CA ILE A 185 -8.45 -15.60 9.68
C ILE A 185 -7.96 -17.03 9.95
N LEU A 186 -8.01 -17.92 8.95
CA LEU A 186 -7.57 -19.31 9.07
C LEU A 186 -6.07 -19.39 9.40
N GLU A 187 -5.21 -18.63 8.69
CA GLU A 187 -3.78 -18.55 8.99
C GLU A 187 -3.51 -17.96 10.39
N TRP A 188 -4.36 -17.06 10.90
CA TRP A 188 -4.24 -16.48 12.24
C TRP A 188 -4.62 -17.49 13.32
N ALA A 189 -5.72 -18.21 13.15
CA ALA A 189 -6.19 -19.24 14.06
C ALA A 189 -5.19 -20.41 14.16
N ALA A 190 -4.63 -20.85 13.03
CA ALA A 190 -3.63 -21.92 12.98
C ALA A 190 -2.27 -21.53 13.59
N LYS A 191 -1.88 -20.25 13.53
CA LYS A 191 -0.59 -19.73 14.04
C LYS A 191 -0.77 -18.43 14.83
N PRO A 192 -1.37 -18.51 16.04
CA PRO A 192 -1.70 -17.33 16.83
C PRO A 192 -0.46 -16.74 17.51
N SER A 193 -0.42 -15.40 17.61
CA SER A 193 0.74 -14.68 18.14
C SER A 193 0.60 -14.39 19.64
N ARG A 194 1.61 -14.80 20.42
CA ARG A 194 1.75 -14.47 21.85
C ARG A 194 2.37 -13.10 22.12
N LYS A 195 2.57 -12.26 21.10
CA LYS A 195 3.15 -10.91 21.26
C LYS A 195 2.17 -9.87 21.84
N PHE A 196 0.87 -10.14 21.78
CA PHE A 196 -0.18 -9.15 22.02
C PHE A 196 -1.07 -9.46 23.23
N ALA A 197 -0.96 -10.66 23.80
CA ALA A 197 -1.68 -11.10 25.00
C ALA A 197 -0.99 -12.33 25.62
N SER A 198 -1.39 -12.71 26.84
CA SER A 198 -0.87 -13.93 27.49
C SER A 198 -1.27 -15.19 26.71
N LYS A 199 -0.58 -16.32 26.94
CA LYS A 199 -0.88 -17.59 26.26
C LYS A 199 -2.33 -18.02 26.50
N GLU A 200 -2.84 -17.78 27.70
CA GLU A 200 -4.17 -18.13 28.17
C GLU A 200 -5.24 -17.29 27.47
N VAL A 201 -5.03 -15.98 27.35
CA VAL A 201 -5.93 -15.08 26.61
C VAL A 201 -5.93 -15.40 25.12
N VAL A 202 -4.75 -15.64 24.52
CA VAL A 202 -4.64 -16.05 23.11
C VAL A 202 -5.42 -17.35 22.86
N ALA A 203 -5.26 -18.33 23.75
CA ALA A 203 -6.00 -19.60 23.67
C ALA A 203 -7.52 -19.40 23.83
N ASP A 204 -7.99 -18.56 24.77
CA ASP A 204 -9.42 -18.29 24.90
C ASP A 204 -9.96 -17.55 23.67
N VAL A 205 -9.25 -16.55 23.13
CA VAL A 205 -9.66 -15.82 21.91
C VAL A 205 -9.83 -16.76 20.71
N VAL A 206 -8.87 -17.66 20.46
CA VAL A 206 -9.00 -18.65 19.37
C VAL A 206 -10.13 -19.65 19.65
N ARG A 207 -10.25 -20.16 20.88
CA ARG A 207 -11.34 -21.05 21.29
C ARG A 207 -12.72 -20.40 21.15
N ARG A 208 -12.84 -19.09 21.41
CA ARG A 208 -14.07 -18.31 21.21
C ARG A 208 -14.36 -18.14 19.73
N ALA A 209 -13.34 -17.93 18.90
CA ALA A 209 -13.46 -17.78 17.45
C ALA A 209 -13.91 -19.05 16.72
N GLN A 210 -13.71 -20.24 17.31
CA GLN A 210 -13.91 -21.53 16.65
C GLN A 210 -15.22 -21.66 15.84
N PRO A 211 -16.42 -21.28 16.35
CA PRO A 211 -17.66 -21.43 15.59
C PRO A 211 -17.72 -20.60 14.29
N PHE A 212 -16.93 -19.52 14.19
CA PHE A 212 -16.80 -18.74 12.96
C PHE A 212 -15.71 -19.28 12.03
N ILE A 213 -14.68 -19.92 12.59
CA ILE A 213 -13.65 -20.64 11.82
C ILE A 213 -14.27 -21.88 11.17
N ASP A 214 -15.04 -22.67 11.92
CA ASP A 214 -15.75 -23.85 11.42
C ASP A 214 -16.72 -23.48 10.29
N TRP A 215 -17.42 -22.34 10.41
CA TRP A 215 -18.34 -21.83 9.39
C TRP A 215 -17.63 -21.42 8.09
N LEU A 216 -16.45 -20.81 8.17
CA LEU A 216 -15.64 -20.49 6.99
C LEU A 216 -15.22 -21.78 6.26
N GLN A 217 -14.69 -22.76 7.01
CA GLN A 217 -14.22 -24.03 6.45
C GLN A 217 -15.34 -24.87 5.79
N GLN A 218 -16.57 -24.78 6.30
CA GLN A 218 -17.74 -25.45 5.69
C GLN A 218 -18.17 -24.81 4.37
N ALA A 219 -17.99 -23.49 4.20
CA ALA A 219 -18.33 -22.81 2.95
C ALA A 219 -17.44 -23.23 1.77
N ASP A 220 -16.16 -23.52 2.03
CA ASP A 220 -15.21 -24.05 1.03
C ASP A 220 -15.53 -25.52 0.63
N GLU A 221 -16.19 -26.29 1.49
CA GLU A 221 -16.55 -27.71 1.21
C GLU A 221 -17.84 -27.82 0.38
N GLU A 222 -18.84 -26.95 0.58
CA GLU A 222 -20.12 -26.99 -0.15
C GLU A 222 -20.03 -26.50 -1.62
N ASP A 223 -19.07 -25.65 -1.96
CA ASP A 223 -18.90 -25.07 -3.33
C ASP A 223 -18.07 -25.99 -4.27
N SER A 224 -17.67 -27.18 -3.81
CA SER A 224 -16.75 -28.10 -4.51
C SER A 224 -17.38 -29.46 -4.89
N ASP A 225 -18.69 -29.65 -4.68
CA ASP A 225 -19.38 -30.95 -4.82
C ASP A 225 -20.45 -30.97 -5.95
N ASP A 226 -20.55 -29.93 -6.79
CA ASP A 226 -21.51 -29.82 -7.93
C ASP A 226 -20.89 -30.16 -9.31
N ASP A 227 -20.05 -31.20 -9.37
CA ASP A 227 -19.46 -31.69 -10.64
C ASP A 227 -19.34 -33.24 -10.65
N SER A 228 -20.33 -33.91 -10.05
CA SER A 228 -20.54 -35.36 -10.18
C SER A 228 -21.71 -35.62 -11.14
N GLU A 229 -21.41 -35.76 -12.43
CA GLU A 229 -22.38 -36.23 -13.43
C GLU A 229 -22.97 -37.59 -12.98
N GLU A 230 -24.26 -37.64 -12.66
CA GLU A 230 -24.99 -38.90 -12.45
C GLU A 230 -25.09 -39.65 -13.79
N ASP A 231 -24.04 -40.41 -14.14
CA ASP A 231 -24.09 -41.41 -15.20
C ASP A 231 -24.97 -42.58 -14.75
N ILE A 232 -26.28 -42.39 -14.88
CA ILE A 232 -27.32 -43.39 -14.62
C ILE A 232 -27.21 -44.54 -15.64
N GLU A 233 -26.32 -45.49 -15.35
CA GLU A 233 -26.26 -46.79 -16.02
C GLU A 233 -27.62 -47.51 -15.93
N VAL A 234 -28.44 -47.36 -16.97
CA VAL A 234 -29.65 -48.18 -17.16
C VAL A 234 -29.22 -49.59 -17.56
N SER A 235 -28.87 -50.39 -16.55
CA SER A 235 -28.55 -51.80 -16.71
C SER A 235 -29.82 -52.64 -16.88
N ASP A 236 -29.73 -53.56 -17.85
CA ASP A 236 -30.84 -54.37 -18.38
C ASP A 236 -31.54 -55.25 -17.33
N VAL A 237 -32.88 -55.29 -17.38
CA VAL A 237 -33.68 -56.32 -16.71
C VAL A 237 -34.43 -57.13 -17.76
N THR A 238 -33.68 -57.96 -18.48
CA THR A 238 -34.26 -59.12 -19.17
C THR A 238 -34.81 -60.13 -18.15
N ARG A 239 -36.12 -60.11 -17.92
CA ARG A 239 -36.81 -61.22 -17.24
C ARG A 239 -37.94 -61.80 -18.10
N THR A 240 -37.70 -63.04 -18.52
CA THR A 240 -38.63 -63.92 -19.24
C THR A 240 -39.72 -64.50 -18.32
N SER A 241 -40.66 -65.25 -18.92
CA SER A 241 -41.92 -65.81 -18.38
C SER A 241 -43.14 -64.89 -18.58
N SER A 242 -44.25 -65.34 -19.18
CA SER A 242 -44.59 -66.67 -19.74
C SER A 242 -45.59 -66.56 -20.89
#